data_AF-A0A1S3REE4-F1
#
_entry.id   AF-A0A1S3REE4-F1
#
_cell.length_a   1.000
_cell.length_b   1.000
_cell.length_c   1.000
_cell.angle_alpha   90.00
_cell.angle_beta   90.00
_cell.angle_gamma   90.00
#
_symmetry.space_group_name_H-M   'P 1'
#
loop_
_entity.id
_entity.type
_entity.pdbx_description
1 polymer ?
#
loop_
_entity_poly.entity_id
_entity_poly.type
_entity_poly.pdbx_seq_one_letter_code
_entity_poly.pdbx_strand_id
1 'polypeptide(L)'
;METLNEIDRLQSSGFGRPLPRHGLLLLHWFSHEYVTFNNDSEMVTVRNPKKKAFGFHRFIDNQLLPDQGFPFYEVGNLKAPGSENLPDSVIQNHTENNDDSNIDRIIISLQSDRVLDRIYVTQQHHHRGAFDPQRTYRISKGLISIIRKLELDELLEQTGYFLPCPPSIDTLNEMRQLQSSGFGIPRPRHGLPLLHWFAHEYVKFNKKGEMVTVRSPKKKAFGFHRFFDNIEEHDGQCNQLLPDQDLPYYEVGNLNAPGSDKLPHYVSENHTGHNNDSNIDRIIISLQSDLVLDRIYVTQHDHHRGAFDPQHTYRISKGLISIIRNQDLDELLEETGYS
;
A
#
# COMPACT_ATOMS: atom_id res chain seq x y z
N MET A 1 13.81 10.03 1.33
CA MET A 1 13.08 9.37 2.43
C MET A 1 11.85 10.19 2.75
N GLU A 2 10.69 9.55 2.71
CA GLU A 2 9.40 10.15 3.02
C GLU A 2 9.20 10.35 4.53
N THR A 3 8.39 11.34 4.92
CA THR A 3 7.99 11.56 6.32
C THR A 3 6.51 11.24 6.50
N LEU A 4 6.19 10.29 7.36
CA LEU A 4 4.83 9.91 7.70
C LEU A 4 4.31 10.86 8.78
N ASN A 5 3.22 11.55 8.46
CA ASN A 5 2.62 12.58 9.33
C ASN A 5 1.22 12.22 9.83
N GLU A 6 0.55 11.24 9.20
CA GLU A 6 -0.85 10.88 9.39
C GLU A 6 -1.02 9.35 9.39
N ILE A 7 -2.12 8.85 9.95
CA ILE A 7 -2.41 7.41 10.02
C ILE A 7 -2.55 6.80 8.63
N ASP A 8 -3.21 7.47 7.69
CA ASP A 8 -3.35 7.00 6.31
C ASP A 8 -1.99 6.80 5.64
N ARG A 9 -1.00 7.66 5.92
CA ARG A 9 0.37 7.49 5.41
C ARG A 9 1.09 6.32 6.07
N LEU A 10 0.89 6.11 7.37
CA LEU A 10 1.38 4.92 8.08
C LEU A 10 0.77 3.65 7.52
N GLN A 11 -0.54 3.67 7.25
CA GLN A 11 -1.24 2.61 6.58
C GLN A 11 -0.63 2.36 5.19
N SER A 12 -0.66 3.31 4.25
CA SER A 12 -0.11 3.12 2.91
C SER A 12 1.35 2.64 2.91
N SER A 13 2.18 3.05 3.88
CA SER A 13 3.58 2.55 3.99
C SER A 13 3.70 1.02 4.13
N GLY A 14 2.70 0.37 4.73
CA GLY A 14 2.71 -1.07 5.03
C GLY A 14 3.61 -1.48 6.20
N PHE A 15 4.18 -0.52 6.93
CA PHE A 15 5.01 -0.81 8.10
C PHE A 15 4.25 -1.65 9.13
N GLY A 16 4.91 -2.68 9.69
CA GLY A 16 4.32 -3.57 10.69
C GLY A 16 3.15 -4.42 10.21
N ARG A 17 2.96 -4.57 8.89
CA ARG A 17 1.88 -5.37 8.30
C ARG A 17 2.37 -6.33 7.23
N PRO A 18 1.66 -7.45 7.02
CA PRO A 18 0.48 -7.94 7.75
C PRO A 18 0.88 -8.69 9.03
N LEU A 19 -0.11 -9.21 9.78
CA LEU A 19 0.12 -10.29 10.74
C LEU A 19 1.02 -11.38 10.10
N PRO A 20 2.06 -11.89 10.77
CA PRO A 20 2.40 -11.78 12.19
C PRO A 20 3.35 -10.63 12.57
N ARG A 21 3.62 -9.67 11.68
CA ARG A 21 4.59 -8.59 11.93
C ARG A 21 4.24 -7.80 13.18
N HIS A 22 5.24 -7.47 13.99
CA HIS A 22 5.02 -6.80 15.28
C HIS A 22 5.20 -5.27 15.20
N GLY A 23 5.61 -4.71 14.06
CA GLY A 23 6.00 -3.30 13.94
C GLY A 23 4.97 -2.28 14.43
N LEU A 24 3.68 -2.50 14.16
CA LEU A 24 2.62 -1.60 14.62
C LEU A 24 2.40 -1.68 16.13
N LEU A 25 2.51 -2.88 16.71
CA LEU A 25 2.42 -3.08 18.17
C LEU A 25 3.63 -2.43 18.86
N LEU A 26 4.81 -2.58 18.27
CA LEU A 26 6.02 -1.91 18.73
C LEU A 26 5.91 -0.38 18.66
N LEU A 27 5.36 0.16 17.59
CA LEU A 27 5.19 1.61 17.42
C LEU A 27 4.13 2.18 18.38
N HIS A 28 3.07 1.42 18.65
CA HIS A 28 2.07 1.77 19.67
C HIS A 28 2.72 1.86 21.05
N TRP A 29 3.42 0.80 21.47
CA TRP A 29 4.15 0.77 22.73
C TRP A 29 5.17 1.90 22.83
N PHE A 30 6.00 2.07 21.79
CA PHE A 30 7.02 3.11 21.74
C PHE A 30 6.39 4.50 21.94
N SER A 31 5.27 4.75 21.25
CA SER A 31 4.56 6.02 21.32
C SER A 31 3.94 6.25 22.70
N HIS A 32 3.29 5.25 23.31
CA HIS A 32 2.55 5.38 24.57
C HIS A 32 3.44 5.36 25.81
N GLU A 33 4.36 4.41 25.87
CA GLU A 33 5.10 4.07 27.09
C GLU A 33 6.55 4.52 27.06
N TYR A 34 7.18 4.54 25.88
CA TYR A 34 8.60 4.85 25.78
C TYR A 34 8.88 6.33 25.49
N VAL A 35 7.92 7.06 24.92
CA VAL A 35 8.04 8.48 24.61
C VAL A 35 7.12 9.31 25.50
N THR A 36 7.59 10.48 25.92
CA THR A 36 6.79 11.51 26.60
C THR A 36 7.22 12.90 26.14
N PHE A 37 6.57 13.95 26.63
CA PHE A 37 6.93 15.33 26.36
C PHE A 37 7.37 16.02 27.65
N ASN A 38 8.49 16.75 27.60
CA ASN A 38 8.93 17.56 28.74
C ASN A 38 8.15 18.90 28.80
N ASN A 39 8.48 19.75 29.78
CA ASN A 39 7.84 21.04 29.97
C ASN A 39 8.04 22.01 28.79
N ASP A 40 9.12 21.83 28.03
CA ASP A 40 9.43 22.60 26.82
C ASP A 40 8.74 22.03 25.57
N SER A 41 7.83 21.07 25.76
CA SER A 41 7.15 20.32 24.70
C SER A 41 8.09 19.54 23.78
N GLU A 42 9.34 19.31 24.18
CA GLU A 42 10.26 18.44 23.46
C GLU A 42 9.89 16.98 23.69
N MET A 43 10.07 16.17 22.66
CA MET A 43 9.84 14.74 22.74
C MET A 43 11.04 14.09 23.43
N VAL A 44 10.80 13.34 24.50
CA VAL A 44 11.86 12.70 25.28
C VAL A 44 11.57 11.23 25.51
N THR A 45 12.59 10.41 25.55
CA THR A 45 12.43 8.99 25.93
C THR A 45 12.23 8.86 27.44
N VAL A 46 11.44 7.89 27.88
CA VAL A 46 11.22 7.58 29.31
C VAL A 46 12.48 6.96 29.94
N ARG A 47 13.26 6.22 29.15
CA ARG A 47 14.55 5.67 29.56
C ARG A 47 15.64 6.01 28.55
N ASN A 48 16.90 6.02 29.00
CA ASN A 48 18.03 6.24 28.12
C ASN A 48 18.33 4.93 27.34
N PRO A 49 18.28 4.92 25.99
CA PRO A 49 18.52 3.71 25.20
C PRO A 49 19.95 3.16 25.34
N LYS A 50 20.92 3.97 25.82
CA LYS A 50 22.27 3.49 26.18
C LYS A 50 22.26 2.40 27.24
N LYS A 51 21.20 2.31 28.05
CA LYS A 51 21.02 1.27 29.07
C LYS A 51 20.55 -0.06 28.50
N LYS A 52 20.29 -0.14 27.19
CA LYS A 52 19.90 -1.36 26.47
C LYS A 52 18.63 -2.06 26.98
N ALA A 53 17.76 -1.33 27.66
CA ALA A 53 16.45 -1.85 28.05
C ALA A 53 15.62 -2.16 26.80
N PHE A 54 14.68 -3.11 26.87
CA PHE A 54 13.75 -3.44 25.79
C PHE A 54 14.42 -3.88 24.47
N GLY A 55 15.69 -4.29 24.51
CA GLY A 55 16.45 -4.64 23.31
C GLY A 55 17.07 -3.45 22.58
N PHE A 56 17.03 -2.23 23.15
CA PHE A 56 17.69 -1.07 22.57
C PHE A 56 19.20 -1.33 22.41
N HIS A 57 19.75 -0.98 21.26
CA HIS A 57 21.19 -1.01 21.04
C HIS A 57 21.60 0.09 20.08
N ARG A 58 22.90 0.41 20.04
CA ARG A 58 23.42 1.46 19.15
C ARG A 58 23.25 1.00 17.71
N PHE A 59 22.56 1.81 16.92
CA PHE A 59 22.43 1.63 15.49
C PHE A 59 23.66 2.24 14.80
N ILE A 60 24.31 1.46 13.94
CA ILE A 60 25.42 1.95 13.11
C ILE A 60 24.86 2.12 11.71
N ASP A 61 24.66 3.38 11.34
CA ASP A 61 24.11 3.74 10.05
C ASP A 61 25.14 3.52 8.93
N ASN A 62 24.81 2.62 8.00
CA ASN A 62 25.60 2.34 6.80
C ASN A 62 25.00 3.06 5.58
N GLN A 63 24.78 4.38 5.70
CA GLN A 63 24.17 5.23 4.65
C GLN A 63 22.66 4.98 4.41
N LEU A 64 21.95 4.43 5.38
CA LEU A 64 20.49 4.31 5.35
C LEU A 64 19.84 5.67 5.62
N LEU A 65 20.38 6.45 6.57
CA LEU A 65 19.79 7.68 7.06
C LEU A 65 20.54 8.92 6.53
N PRO A 66 19.81 10.02 6.20
CA PRO A 66 20.36 11.16 5.47
C PRO A 66 21.21 12.10 6.33
N ASP A 67 21.14 12.02 7.67
CA ASP A 67 21.82 12.96 8.57
C ASP A 67 22.49 12.21 9.73
N GLN A 68 23.79 12.46 9.97
CA GLN A 68 24.60 11.74 10.96
C GLN A 68 25.07 12.61 12.15
N GLY A 69 24.31 13.66 12.50
CA GLY A 69 24.72 14.61 13.54
C GLY A 69 24.66 14.07 14.98
N PHE A 70 23.83 13.06 15.24
CA PHE A 70 23.55 12.52 16.57
C PHE A 70 23.57 10.98 16.58
N PRO A 71 23.83 10.34 17.74
CA PRO A 71 23.85 8.89 17.85
C PRO A 71 22.46 8.28 17.63
N PHE A 72 22.43 7.19 16.86
CA PHE A 72 21.23 6.40 16.61
C PHE A 72 21.15 5.16 17.50
N TYR A 73 19.92 4.79 17.83
CA TYR A 73 19.59 3.57 18.58
C TYR A 73 18.44 2.85 17.90
N GLU A 74 18.48 1.52 17.89
CA GLU A 74 17.47 0.65 17.30
C GLU A 74 16.74 -0.14 18.39
N VAL A 75 15.45 -0.38 18.18
CA VAL A 75 14.63 -1.36 18.92
C VAL A 75 13.71 -2.11 17.95
N GLY A 76 13.21 -3.28 18.37
CA GLY A 76 12.31 -4.12 17.58
C GLY A 76 12.93 -5.43 17.10
N ASN A 77 14.22 -5.66 17.33
CA ASN A 77 14.76 -7.01 17.16
C ASN A 77 14.37 -7.87 18.37
N LEU A 78 13.36 -8.71 18.22
CA LEU A 78 12.86 -9.64 19.25
C LEU A 78 13.82 -10.77 19.61
N LYS A 79 14.97 -10.86 18.93
CA LYS A 79 16.08 -11.75 19.26
C LYS A 79 17.22 -11.01 19.98
N ALA A 80 17.11 -9.69 20.17
CA ALA A 80 18.12 -8.91 20.87
C ALA A 80 18.03 -9.11 22.39
N PRO A 81 19.16 -9.12 23.12
CA PRO A 81 19.14 -9.19 24.58
C PRO A 81 18.33 -8.04 25.20
N GLY A 82 17.41 -8.34 26.10
CA GLY A 82 16.55 -7.37 26.75
C GLY A 82 15.19 -7.17 26.06
N SER A 83 14.99 -7.74 24.86
CA SER A 83 13.71 -7.66 24.13
C SER A 83 12.60 -8.45 24.80
N GLU A 84 12.92 -9.42 25.67
CA GLU A 84 11.97 -10.14 26.52
C GLU A 84 11.23 -9.25 27.53
N ASN A 85 11.67 -7.98 27.69
CA ASN A 85 11.00 -6.99 28.53
C ASN A 85 10.02 -6.09 27.75
N LEU A 86 9.88 -6.29 26.43
CA LEU A 86 8.82 -5.64 25.65
C LEU A 86 7.46 -6.21 26.09
N PRO A 87 6.36 -5.44 25.93
CA PRO A 87 5.03 -5.94 26.28
C PRO A 87 4.66 -7.22 25.53
N ASP A 88 3.85 -8.07 26.16
CA ASP A 88 3.34 -9.32 25.57
C ASP A 88 2.68 -9.08 24.20
N SER A 89 1.94 -7.98 24.06
CA SER A 89 1.32 -7.61 22.77
C SER A 89 2.34 -7.47 21.64
N VAL A 90 3.56 -7.02 21.91
CA VAL A 90 4.62 -6.88 20.91
C VAL A 90 5.25 -8.23 20.56
N ILE A 91 5.36 -9.15 21.52
CA ILE A 91 6.10 -10.40 21.35
C ILE A 91 5.23 -11.63 21.03
N GLN A 92 3.93 -11.60 21.33
CA GLN A 92 3.04 -12.77 21.28
C GLN A 92 2.93 -13.44 19.90
N ASN A 93 3.06 -12.67 18.82
CA ASN A 93 2.94 -13.16 17.44
C ASN A 93 4.30 -13.51 16.82
N HIS A 94 5.39 -13.30 17.56
CA HIS A 94 6.71 -13.72 17.11
C HIS A 94 6.72 -15.23 16.97
N THR A 95 7.04 -15.72 15.79
CA THR A 95 7.30 -17.14 15.60
C THR A 95 8.81 -17.33 15.58
N GLU A 96 9.30 -18.37 16.25
CA GLU A 96 10.74 -18.71 16.20
C GLU A 96 11.17 -19.24 14.83
N ASN A 97 10.24 -19.29 13.87
CA ASN A 97 10.53 -19.65 12.50
C ASN A 97 11.29 -18.54 11.79
N ASN A 98 11.81 -18.86 10.60
CA ASN A 98 12.40 -17.87 9.72
C ASN A 98 11.30 -17.17 8.91
N ASP A 99 10.40 -16.48 9.61
CA ASP A 99 9.32 -15.66 9.05
C ASP A 99 9.47 -14.18 9.46
N ASP A 100 8.56 -13.38 8.91
CA ASP A 100 8.59 -11.92 8.98
C ASP A 100 8.08 -11.33 10.28
N SER A 101 7.71 -12.16 11.25
CA SER A 101 7.25 -11.69 12.55
C SER A 101 8.27 -10.78 13.25
N ASN A 102 9.57 -10.81 12.90
CA ASN A 102 10.64 -10.05 13.55
C ASN A 102 11.48 -9.13 12.60
N ILE A 103 10.90 -8.54 11.56
CA ILE A 103 11.67 -7.63 10.66
C ILE A 103 11.55 -6.16 10.97
N ASP A 104 10.51 -5.73 11.68
CA ASP A 104 10.25 -4.32 11.93
C ASP A 104 11.20 -3.72 12.96
N ARG A 105 11.66 -2.50 12.70
CA ARG A 105 12.52 -1.74 13.62
C ARG A 105 12.05 -0.30 13.76
N ILE A 106 12.27 0.24 14.96
CA ILE A 106 12.23 1.68 15.22
C ILE A 106 13.66 2.14 15.48
N ILE A 107 14.11 3.14 14.72
CA ILE A 107 15.41 3.78 14.89
C ILE A 107 15.19 5.20 15.41
N ILE A 108 15.88 5.56 16.48
CA ILE A 108 15.79 6.89 17.10
C ILE A 108 17.13 7.59 17.11
N SER A 109 17.10 8.89 16.84
CA SER A 109 18.22 9.82 17.01
C SER A 109 18.06 10.57 18.32
N LEU A 110 19.14 10.77 19.05
CA LEU A 110 19.14 11.49 20.32
C LEU A 110 20.09 12.68 20.33
N GLN A 111 19.53 13.89 20.54
CA GLN A 111 20.33 15.11 20.70
C GLN A 111 21.10 15.12 22.03
N SER A 112 20.50 14.56 23.08
CA SER A 112 21.10 14.41 24.41
C SER A 112 20.72 13.05 24.99
N ASP A 113 20.94 12.78 26.28
CA ASP A 113 20.68 11.45 26.85
C ASP A 113 19.24 10.95 26.70
N ARG A 114 18.27 11.84 26.53
CA ARG A 114 16.83 11.50 26.42
C ARG A 114 16.05 12.33 25.42
N VAL A 115 16.56 13.45 24.93
CA VAL A 115 15.83 14.31 23.96
C VAL A 115 15.89 13.69 22.57
N LEU A 116 14.72 13.34 22.03
CA LEU A 116 14.56 12.75 20.71
C LEU A 116 14.68 13.83 19.64
N ASP A 117 15.63 13.63 18.74
CA ASP A 117 15.80 14.44 17.54
C ASP A 117 14.92 13.89 16.40
N ARG A 118 15.00 12.58 16.14
CA ARG A 118 14.32 11.93 15.01
C ARG A 118 13.89 10.53 15.33
N ILE A 119 12.83 10.09 14.65
CA ILE A 119 12.30 8.73 14.72
C ILE A 119 12.15 8.23 13.29
N TYR A 120 12.56 7.00 13.07
CA TYR A 120 12.39 6.27 11.83
C TYR A 120 11.77 4.91 12.12
N VAL A 121 10.98 4.44 11.17
CA VAL A 121 10.51 3.07 11.10
C VAL A 121 11.09 2.43 9.85
N THR A 122 11.48 1.16 9.96
CA THR A 122 12.11 0.44 8.86
C THR A 122 11.88 -1.07 9.02
N GLN A 123 12.30 -1.82 8.01
CA GLN A 123 12.34 -3.27 8.05
C GLN A 123 13.73 -3.79 7.67
N GLN A 124 14.08 -4.96 8.21
CA GLN A 124 15.34 -5.64 7.97
C GLN A 124 15.11 -6.92 7.15
N HIS A 125 15.85 -7.10 6.06
CA HIS A 125 15.75 -8.34 5.27
C HIS A 125 16.34 -9.54 6.02
N HIS A 126 15.57 -10.62 6.14
CA HIS A 126 15.98 -11.87 6.80
C HIS A 126 17.32 -12.44 6.34
N HIS A 127 17.56 -12.47 5.03
CA HIS A 127 18.70 -13.17 4.46
C HIS A 127 19.98 -12.33 4.37
N ARG A 128 19.86 -11.00 4.45
CA ARG A 128 20.98 -10.08 4.25
C ARG A 128 21.38 -9.33 5.51
N GLY A 129 20.50 -9.30 6.52
CA GLY A 129 20.66 -8.45 7.70
C GLY A 129 20.67 -6.95 7.38
N ALA A 130 20.39 -6.58 6.12
CA ALA A 130 20.41 -5.23 5.63
C ALA A 130 19.02 -4.60 5.78
N PHE A 131 19.02 -3.32 6.12
CA PHE A 131 17.81 -2.49 6.15
C PHE A 131 17.38 -2.13 4.74
N ASP A 132 16.07 -2.01 4.54
CA ASP A 132 15.47 -1.63 3.27
C ASP A 132 15.28 -0.10 3.19
N PRO A 133 16.06 0.63 2.36
CA PRO A 133 15.94 2.08 2.24
C PRO A 133 14.61 2.53 1.63
N GLN A 134 13.95 1.70 0.83
CA GLN A 134 12.65 2.01 0.21
C GLN A 134 11.50 1.86 1.23
N ARG A 135 11.72 1.02 2.24
CA ARG A 135 10.78 0.80 3.36
C ARG A 135 11.23 1.46 4.66
N THR A 136 12.05 2.50 4.54
CA THR A 136 12.50 3.33 5.66
C THR A 136 11.83 4.69 5.60
N TYR A 137 11.11 5.04 6.65
CA TYR A 137 10.34 6.26 6.73
C TYR A 137 10.67 7.04 7.99
N ARG A 138 10.66 8.37 7.88
CA ARG A 138 10.73 9.24 9.04
C ARG A 138 9.33 9.37 9.66
N ILE A 139 9.22 9.22 10.97
CA ILE A 139 7.98 9.49 11.71
C ILE A 139 8.02 10.91 12.24
N SER A 140 6.94 11.67 12.03
CA SER A 140 6.84 13.02 12.58
C SER A 140 6.37 13.01 14.03
N LYS A 141 6.69 14.10 14.75
CA LYS A 141 6.16 14.36 16.09
C LYS A 141 4.63 14.39 16.12
N GLY A 142 4.01 14.87 15.03
CA GLY A 142 2.55 14.90 14.87
C GLY A 142 1.97 13.49 14.85
N LEU A 143 2.55 12.58 14.06
CA LEU A 143 2.09 11.19 13.99
C LEU A 143 2.26 10.46 15.33
N ILE A 144 3.37 10.64 16.04
CA ILE A 144 3.52 10.11 17.42
C ILE A 144 2.41 10.63 18.34
N SER A 145 2.06 11.92 18.23
CA SER A 145 1.00 12.52 19.04
C SER A 145 -0.39 12.01 18.68
N ILE A 146 -0.62 11.62 17.43
CA ILE A 146 -1.87 10.97 16.99
C ILE A 146 -1.92 9.56 17.57
N ILE A 147 -0.87 8.75 17.35
CA ILE A 147 -0.81 7.35 17.82
C ILE A 147 -1.04 7.28 19.33
N ARG A 148 -0.43 8.19 20.11
CA ARG A 148 -0.63 8.29 21.57
C ARG A 148 -2.06 8.52 22.06
N LYS A 149 -2.98 8.88 21.16
CA LYS A 149 -4.40 9.10 21.48
C LYS A 149 -5.28 7.92 21.05
N LEU A 150 -4.71 6.97 20.31
CA LEU A 150 -5.42 5.80 19.81
C LEU A 150 -5.16 4.62 20.75
N GLU A 151 -6.24 3.91 21.09
CA GLU A 151 -6.09 2.58 21.69
C GLU A 151 -5.42 1.63 20.70
N LEU A 152 -4.83 0.54 21.19
CA LEU A 152 -4.11 -0.41 20.33
C LEU A 152 -5.03 -0.95 19.22
N ASP A 153 -6.24 -1.38 19.58
CA ASP A 153 -7.20 -1.94 18.62
C ASP A 153 -7.60 -0.91 17.55
N GLU A 154 -7.76 0.36 17.94
CA GLU A 154 -8.08 1.45 17.01
C GLU A 154 -6.93 1.69 16.03
N LEU A 155 -5.67 1.68 16.49
CA LEU A 155 -4.51 1.77 15.61
C LEU A 155 -4.47 0.59 14.63
N LEU A 156 -4.66 -0.64 15.13
CA LEU A 156 -4.61 -1.85 14.31
C LEU A 156 -5.74 -1.89 13.28
N GLU A 157 -6.93 -1.40 13.63
CA GLU A 157 -8.06 -1.26 12.72
C GLU A 157 -7.79 -0.21 11.64
N GLN A 158 -7.44 1.03 12.03
CA GLN A 158 -7.19 2.12 11.08
C GLN A 158 -6.02 1.81 10.15
N THR A 159 -5.01 1.11 10.66
CA THR A 159 -3.89 0.68 9.81
C THR A 159 -4.18 -0.59 9.05
N GLY A 160 -5.31 -1.27 9.23
CA GLY A 160 -5.67 -2.49 8.51
C GLY A 160 -4.74 -3.68 8.79
N TYR A 161 -4.33 -3.86 10.04
CA TYR A 161 -3.49 -4.96 10.50
C TYR A 161 -4.18 -6.33 10.40
N PHE A 162 -5.49 -6.37 10.65
CA PHE A 162 -6.31 -7.58 10.64
C PHE A 162 -7.04 -7.83 9.31
N LEU A 163 -6.76 -7.06 8.26
CA LEU A 163 -7.45 -7.26 6.99
C LEU A 163 -7.16 -8.67 6.45
N PRO A 164 -8.19 -9.46 6.11
CA PRO A 164 -8.01 -10.76 5.49
C PRO A 164 -7.27 -10.56 4.16
N CYS A 165 -6.55 -11.59 3.74
CA CYS A 165 -5.89 -11.62 2.45
C CYS A 165 -6.59 -12.64 1.53
N PRO A 166 -7.08 -12.22 0.34
CA PRO A 166 -7.16 -10.85 -0.13
C PRO A 166 -8.19 -10.04 0.68
N PRO A 167 -8.08 -8.70 0.71
CA PRO A 167 -9.05 -7.86 1.39
C PRO A 167 -10.45 -8.06 0.80
N SER A 168 -11.48 -7.78 1.60
CA SER A 168 -12.84 -7.69 1.06
C SER A 168 -12.87 -6.58 0.01
N ILE A 169 -13.04 -6.94 -1.26
CA ILE A 169 -13.06 -5.99 -2.37
C ILE A 169 -14.47 -5.43 -2.52
N ASP A 170 -14.62 -4.13 -2.29
CA ASP A 170 -15.87 -3.42 -2.50
C ASP A 170 -16.26 -3.41 -3.97
N THR A 171 -17.57 -3.54 -4.23
CA THR A 171 -18.12 -3.50 -5.58
C THR A 171 -18.76 -2.14 -5.86
N LEU A 172 -18.27 -1.45 -6.89
CA LEU A 172 -18.83 -0.21 -7.40
C LEU A 172 -19.98 -0.54 -8.35
N ASN A 173 -21.17 -0.09 -7.97
CA ASN A 173 -22.44 -0.30 -8.68
C ASN A 173 -22.94 0.96 -9.37
N GLU A 174 -22.56 2.13 -8.87
CA GLU A 174 -23.10 3.43 -9.28
C GLU A 174 -22.00 4.47 -9.49
N MET A 175 -22.31 5.51 -10.28
CA MET A 175 -21.39 6.61 -10.58
C MET A 175 -20.87 7.35 -9.34
N ARG A 176 -21.74 7.57 -8.34
CA ARG A 176 -21.34 8.17 -7.06
C ARG A 176 -20.26 7.37 -6.35
N GLN A 177 -20.31 6.04 -6.43
CA GLN A 177 -19.31 5.18 -5.81
C GLN A 177 -17.99 5.24 -6.57
N LEU A 178 -18.02 5.30 -7.91
CA LEU A 178 -16.82 5.52 -8.74
C LEU A 178 -16.17 6.88 -8.48
N GLN A 179 -16.97 7.94 -8.34
CA GLN A 179 -16.49 9.26 -7.94
C GLN A 179 -15.83 9.21 -6.55
N SER A 180 -16.52 8.62 -5.58
CA SER A 180 -16.05 8.56 -4.18
C SER A 180 -14.81 7.68 -4.02
N SER A 181 -14.58 6.72 -4.92
CA SER A 181 -13.41 5.84 -4.88
C SER A 181 -12.12 6.53 -5.32
N GLY A 182 -12.21 7.71 -5.95
CA GLY A 182 -11.06 8.48 -6.45
C GLY A 182 -10.30 7.81 -7.60
N PHE A 183 -10.87 6.77 -8.22
CA PHE A 183 -10.19 6.04 -9.30
C PHE A 183 -9.98 6.96 -10.51
N GLY A 184 -8.75 7.04 -11.02
CA GLY A 184 -8.40 7.90 -12.14
C GLY A 184 -8.43 9.41 -11.84
N ILE A 185 -8.50 9.84 -10.58
CA ILE A 185 -8.52 11.24 -10.15
C ILE A 185 -7.35 11.49 -9.17
N PRO A 186 -6.72 12.68 -9.17
CA PRO A 186 -6.97 13.84 -10.05
C PRO A 186 -6.27 13.74 -11.41
N ARG A 187 -6.51 14.72 -12.29
CA ARG A 187 -5.67 14.93 -13.48
C ARG A 187 -4.20 15.01 -13.03
N PRO A 188 -3.23 14.35 -13.69
CA PRO A 188 -3.24 13.79 -15.05
C PRO A 188 -3.53 12.28 -15.20
N ARG A 189 -4.15 11.65 -14.20
CA ARG A 189 -4.40 10.20 -14.20
C ARG A 189 -5.29 9.73 -15.35
N HIS A 190 -4.89 8.66 -16.04
CA HIS A 190 -5.65 8.16 -17.20
C HIS A 190 -6.75 7.13 -16.85
N GLY A 191 -6.97 6.80 -15.58
CA GLY A 191 -7.88 5.72 -15.18
C GLY A 191 -9.30 5.85 -15.72
N LEU A 192 -9.89 7.05 -15.66
CA LEU A 192 -11.24 7.30 -16.16
C LEU A 192 -11.34 7.22 -17.69
N PRO A 193 -10.47 7.88 -18.49
CA PRO A 193 -10.38 7.64 -19.93
C PRO A 193 -10.22 6.15 -20.30
N LEU A 194 -9.39 5.42 -19.57
CA LEU A 194 -9.19 3.98 -19.78
C LEU A 194 -10.46 3.17 -19.49
N LEU A 195 -11.18 3.47 -18.41
CA LEU A 195 -12.42 2.79 -18.06
C LEU A 195 -13.53 3.09 -19.06
N HIS A 196 -13.62 4.32 -19.54
CA HIS A 196 -14.51 4.71 -20.63
C HIS A 196 -14.24 3.87 -21.90
N TRP A 197 -12.98 3.83 -22.35
CA TRP A 197 -12.56 3.01 -23.49
C TRP A 197 -12.92 1.54 -23.30
N PHE A 198 -12.57 0.99 -22.13
CA PHE A 198 -12.84 -0.41 -21.80
C PHE A 198 -14.33 -0.72 -21.91
N ALA A 199 -15.17 0.12 -21.30
CA ALA A 199 -16.61 -0.04 -21.29
C ALA A 199 -17.21 0.07 -22.70
N HIS A 200 -16.78 1.05 -23.51
CA HIS A 200 -17.35 1.34 -24.83
C HIS A 200 -16.86 0.43 -25.95
N GLU A 201 -15.55 0.24 -26.04
CA GLU A 201 -14.90 -0.33 -27.21
C GLU A 201 -14.46 -1.78 -26.98
N TYR A 202 -14.04 -2.12 -25.75
CA TYR A 202 -13.49 -3.44 -25.47
C TYR A 202 -14.52 -4.45 -24.97
N VAL A 203 -15.56 -3.99 -24.25
CA VAL A 203 -16.68 -4.83 -23.81
C VAL A 203 -17.83 -4.78 -24.82
N LYS A 204 -18.59 -5.87 -24.95
CA LYS A 204 -19.88 -5.95 -25.64
C LYS A 204 -20.85 -6.79 -24.83
N PHE A 205 -22.14 -6.64 -25.09
CA PHE A 205 -23.17 -7.51 -24.53
C PHE A 205 -23.64 -8.50 -25.60
N ASN A 206 -23.60 -9.79 -25.29
CA ASN A 206 -24.13 -10.81 -26.19
C ASN A 206 -25.67 -10.87 -26.10
N LYS A 207 -26.31 -11.74 -26.90
CA LYS A 207 -27.78 -11.88 -26.92
C LYS A 207 -28.39 -12.37 -25.59
N LYS A 208 -27.59 -12.99 -24.72
CA LYS A 208 -27.99 -13.39 -23.36
C LYS A 208 -27.77 -12.29 -22.32
N GLY A 209 -27.25 -11.13 -22.76
CA GLY A 209 -26.90 -10.01 -21.89
C GLY A 209 -25.61 -10.23 -21.10
N GLU A 210 -24.76 -11.21 -21.45
CA GLU A 210 -23.46 -11.41 -20.80
C GLU A 210 -22.44 -10.42 -21.36
N MET A 211 -21.53 -9.95 -20.50
CA MET A 211 -20.41 -9.12 -20.93
C MET A 211 -19.37 -10.00 -21.60
N VAL A 212 -19.02 -9.70 -22.85
CA VAL A 212 -18.00 -10.41 -23.63
C VAL A 212 -16.94 -9.43 -24.10
N THR A 213 -15.68 -9.86 -24.16
CA THR A 213 -14.62 -9.01 -24.72
C THR A 213 -14.60 -9.09 -26.23
N VAL A 214 -14.26 -7.98 -26.89
CA VAL A 214 -14.12 -7.91 -28.35
C VAL A 214 -12.94 -8.75 -28.86
N ARG A 215 -11.93 -8.97 -28.00
CA ARG A 215 -10.73 -9.73 -28.34
C ARG A 215 -10.15 -10.36 -27.08
N SER A 216 -9.61 -11.57 -27.22
CA SER A 216 -8.89 -12.23 -26.12
C SER A 216 -7.69 -11.40 -25.62
N PRO A 217 -7.57 -11.14 -24.30
CA PRO A 217 -6.41 -10.46 -23.72
C PRO A 217 -5.12 -11.29 -23.85
N LYS A 218 -5.22 -12.61 -24.06
CA LYS A 218 -4.08 -13.49 -24.39
C LYS A 218 -3.32 -13.04 -25.64
N LYS A 219 -3.97 -12.28 -26.54
CA LYS A 219 -3.34 -11.73 -27.75
C LYS A 219 -2.49 -10.48 -27.48
N LYS A 220 -2.43 -10.00 -26.23
CA LYS A 220 -1.66 -8.84 -25.79
C LYS A 220 -1.94 -7.55 -26.58
N ALA A 221 -3.14 -7.41 -27.12
CA ALA A 221 -3.56 -6.16 -27.78
C ALA A 221 -3.77 -5.07 -26.72
N PHE A 222 -3.62 -3.80 -27.08
CA PHE A 222 -3.88 -2.66 -26.19
C PHE A 222 -3.03 -2.63 -24.91
N GLY A 223 -1.93 -3.38 -24.86
CA GLY A 223 -1.10 -3.51 -23.65
C GLY A 223 -1.59 -4.57 -22.66
N PHE A 224 -2.61 -5.38 -23.03
CA PHE A 224 -3.04 -6.49 -22.17
C PHE A 224 -1.90 -7.47 -21.90
N HIS A 225 -1.77 -7.89 -20.66
CA HIS A 225 -0.86 -8.97 -20.29
C HIS A 225 -1.46 -9.79 -19.14
N ARG A 226 -0.92 -10.98 -18.92
CA ARG A 226 -1.36 -11.84 -17.82
C ARG A 226 -1.06 -11.10 -16.52
N PHE A 227 -2.08 -10.85 -15.72
CA PHE A 227 -1.90 -10.39 -14.36
C PHE A 227 -1.52 -11.62 -13.53
N PHE A 228 -0.32 -11.56 -12.96
CA PHE A 228 0.06 -12.43 -11.89
C PHE A 228 -0.14 -11.61 -10.63
N ASP A 229 -1.08 -12.04 -9.81
CA ASP A 229 -1.10 -11.57 -8.45
C ASP A 229 0.24 -12.05 -7.88
N ASN A 230 1.11 -11.11 -7.51
CA ASN A 230 2.40 -11.44 -6.94
C ASN A 230 2.13 -11.96 -5.52
N ILE A 231 1.65 -13.20 -5.44
CA ILE A 231 1.72 -14.05 -4.26
C ILE A 231 3.19 -14.48 -4.15
N GLU A 232 4.09 -13.50 -4.05
CA GLU A 232 5.44 -13.78 -3.63
C GLU A 232 5.34 -13.99 -2.13
N GLU A 233 5.45 -15.24 -1.69
CA GLU A 233 5.89 -15.62 -0.33
C GLU A 233 7.36 -15.20 -0.11
N HIS A 234 7.79 -14.09 -0.69
CA HIS A 234 8.88 -13.35 -0.08
C HIS A 234 8.25 -12.67 1.13
N ASP A 235 8.86 -12.87 2.28
CA ASP A 235 8.60 -12.02 3.42
C ASP A 235 7.25 -12.30 4.15
N GLY A 236 6.76 -13.56 4.13
CA GLY A 236 5.63 -14.02 4.97
C GLY A 236 4.30 -13.29 4.76
N GLN A 237 4.22 -12.49 3.70
CA GLN A 237 3.15 -11.54 3.44
C GLN A 237 2.23 -12.11 2.36
N CYS A 238 0.96 -12.31 2.70
CA CYS A 238 -0.05 -12.49 1.67
C CYS A 238 -0.33 -11.12 1.05
N ASN A 239 0.27 -10.88 -0.13
CA ASN A 239 0.06 -9.70 -0.97
C ASN A 239 -1.02 -9.90 -2.02
N GLN A 240 -1.87 -10.90 -1.80
CA GLN A 240 -2.92 -11.24 -2.72
C GLN A 240 -3.87 -10.04 -2.87
N LEU A 241 -3.86 -9.44 -4.05
CA LEU A 241 -4.71 -8.33 -4.42
C LEU A 241 -6.13 -8.81 -4.70
N LEU A 242 -6.26 -9.94 -5.39
CA LEU A 242 -7.52 -10.45 -5.92
C LEU A 242 -7.81 -11.88 -5.42
N PRO A 243 -9.08 -12.23 -5.15
CA PRO A 243 -9.49 -13.58 -4.76
C PRO A 243 -8.88 -14.67 -5.63
N ASP A 244 -8.40 -15.74 -4.98
CA ASP A 244 -7.90 -16.91 -5.68
C ASP A 244 -9.07 -17.55 -6.41
N GLN A 245 -8.86 -17.85 -7.68
CA GLN A 245 -9.85 -18.44 -8.56
C GLN A 245 -9.14 -19.31 -9.60
N ASP A 246 -9.83 -20.35 -10.05
CA ASP A 246 -9.35 -21.21 -11.14
C ASP A 246 -9.21 -20.49 -12.51
N LEU A 247 -9.58 -19.21 -12.58
CA LEU A 247 -9.58 -18.41 -13.80
C LEU A 247 -8.41 -17.41 -13.86
N PRO A 248 -7.79 -17.25 -15.04
CA PRO A 248 -6.71 -16.28 -15.21
C PRO A 248 -7.22 -14.82 -15.23
N TYR A 249 -6.55 -13.97 -14.47
CA TYR A 249 -6.60 -12.52 -14.56
C TYR A 249 -5.69 -11.93 -15.67
N TYR A 250 -6.11 -10.81 -16.25
CA TYR A 250 -5.37 -10.02 -17.24
C TYR A 250 -5.46 -8.54 -16.90
N GLU A 251 -4.35 -7.83 -17.01
CA GLU A 251 -4.24 -6.40 -16.73
C GLU A 251 -4.14 -5.59 -18.02
N VAL A 252 -4.73 -4.39 -18.03
CA VAL A 252 -4.49 -3.32 -19.01
C VAL A 252 -4.40 -1.97 -18.30
N GLY A 253 -3.76 -1.00 -18.95
CA GLY A 253 -3.67 0.37 -18.47
C GLY A 253 -2.24 0.87 -18.29
N ASN A 254 -1.24 0.00 -18.23
CA ASN A 254 0.14 0.44 -18.26
C ASN A 254 0.48 1.04 -19.64
N LEU A 255 0.55 2.36 -19.73
CA LEU A 255 0.85 3.07 -20.98
C LEU A 255 2.28 2.81 -21.49
N ASN A 256 3.16 2.25 -20.66
CA ASN A 256 4.50 1.84 -21.07
C ASN A 256 4.57 0.36 -21.52
N ALA A 257 3.46 -0.40 -21.43
CA ALA A 257 3.45 -1.80 -21.81
C ALA A 257 3.47 -1.98 -23.35
N PRO A 258 4.13 -3.02 -23.88
CA PRO A 258 4.09 -3.29 -25.32
C PRO A 258 2.66 -3.44 -25.86
N GLY A 259 2.32 -2.67 -26.89
CA GLY A 259 0.99 -2.67 -27.50
C GLY A 259 0.00 -1.65 -26.91
N SER A 260 0.41 -0.88 -25.89
CA SER A 260 -0.38 0.23 -25.33
C SER A 260 -0.59 1.38 -26.33
N ASP A 261 0.31 1.51 -27.32
CA ASP A 261 0.23 2.46 -28.44
C ASP A 261 -1.03 2.30 -29.29
N LYS A 262 -1.75 1.17 -29.14
CA LYS A 262 -3.01 0.89 -29.82
C LYS A 262 -4.24 1.35 -29.04
N LEU A 263 -4.08 1.82 -27.80
CA LEU A 263 -5.15 2.50 -27.07
C LEU A 263 -5.49 3.81 -27.79
N PRO A 264 -6.74 4.28 -27.75
CA PRO A 264 -7.10 5.58 -28.31
C PRO A 264 -6.28 6.72 -27.69
N HIS A 265 -5.98 7.75 -28.50
CA HIS A 265 -5.17 8.89 -28.06
C HIS A 265 -5.70 9.55 -26.78
N TYR A 266 -7.02 9.66 -26.62
CA TYR A 266 -7.64 10.28 -25.43
C TYR A 266 -7.32 9.53 -24.13
N VAL A 267 -6.97 8.23 -24.19
CA VAL A 267 -6.54 7.47 -23.03
C VAL A 267 -5.14 7.89 -22.59
N SER A 268 -4.24 8.18 -23.53
CA SER A 268 -2.85 8.54 -23.23
C SER A 268 -2.58 10.05 -23.25
N GLU A 269 -3.57 10.89 -23.53
CA GLU A 269 -3.37 12.31 -23.83
C GLU A 269 -2.70 13.09 -22.69
N ASN A 270 -3.05 12.78 -21.44
CA ASN A 270 -2.46 13.42 -20.25
C ASN A 270 -1.22 12.70 -19.72
N HIS A 271 -0.75 11.65 -20.40
CA HIS A 271 0.44 10.93 -19.97
C HIS A 271 1.67 11.83 -20.08
N THR A 272 2.32 12.05 -18.95
CA THR A 272 3.45 13.00 -18.89
C THR A 272 4.79 12.39 -19.30
N GLY A 273 4.88 11.05 -19.34
CA GLY A 273 6.15 10.33 -19.55
C GLY A 273 7.16 10.47 -18.41
N HIS A 274 6.78 11.15 -17.32
CA HIS A 274 7.57 11.27 -16.10
C HIS A 274 7.14 10.22 -15.08
N ASN A 275 7.99 9.98 -14.09
CA ASN A 275 7.65 9.12 -12.95
C ASN A 275 6.70 9.86 -12.00
N ASN A 276 5.44 10.00 -12.41
CA ASN A 276 4.35 10.58 -11.64
C ASN A 276 3.09 9.73 -11.79
N ASP A 277 2.02 10.18 -11.13
CA ASP A 277 0.78 9.43 -11.01
C ASP A 277 0.00 9.29 -12.33
N SER A 278 0.43 9.93 -13.44
CA SER A 278 -0.33 9.89 -14.70
C SER A 278 -0.59 8.48 -15.24
N ASN A 279 0.26 7.48 -14.92
CA ASN A 279 0.22 6.11 -15.45
C ASN A 279 0.07 5.02 -14.36
N ILE A 280 -0.66 5.30 -13.27
CA ILE A 280 -0.80 4.33 -12.17
C ILE A 280 -2.07 3.47 -12.26
N ASP A 281 -3.07 3.89 -13.01
CA ASP A 281 -4.38 3.22 -13.04
C ASP A 281 -4.39 1.96 -13.91
N ARG A 282 -5.02 0.89 -13.41
CA ARG A 282 -5.19 -0.38 -14.13
C ARG A 282 -6.62 -0.88 -14.09
N ILE A 283 -6.97 -1.63 -15.13
CA ILE A 283 -8.14 -2.48 -15.17
C ILE A 283 -7.65 -3.94 -15.20
N ILE A 284 -8.14 -4.75 -14.27
CA ILE A 284 -7.85 -6.19 -14.22
C ILE A 284 -9.14 -6.96 -14.47
N ILE A 285 -9.08 -7.96 -15.36
CA ILE A 285 -10.24 -8.76 -15.75
C ILE A 285 -9.97 -10.25 -15.61
N SER A 286 -10.97 -11.02 -15.18
CA SER A 286 -11.00 -12.48 -15.37
C SER A 286 -12.02 -12.85 -16.44
N LEU A 287 -11.76 -13.97 -17.12
CA LEU A 287 -12.59 -14.47 -18.21
C LEU A 287 -12.96 -15.93 -17.98
N GLN A 288 -14.21 -16.27 -18.31
CA GLN A 288 -14.65 -17.65 -18.48
C GLN A 288 -14.26 -18.18 -19.87
N SER A 289 -14.65 -19.43 -20.15
CA SER A 289 -14.22 -20.23 -21.30
C SER A 289 -14.82 -19.83 -22.66
N ASP A 290 -14.87 -18.55 -23.03
CA ASP A 290 -15.49 -18.07 -24.29
C ASP A 290 -15.43 -16.54 -24.47
N LEU A 291 -14.47 -15.86 -23.83
CA LEU A 291 -14.38 -14.38 -23.77
C LEU A 291 -15.47 -13.71 -22.92
N VAL A 292 -16.33 -14.46 -22.24
CA VAL A 292 -17.25 -13.89 -21.24
C VAL A 292 -16.46 -13.38 -20.04
N LEU A 293 -16.70 -12.14 -19.65
CA LEU A 293 -16.12 -11.49 -18.47
C LEU A 293 -16.76 -12.07 -17.21
N ASP A 294 -15.90 -12.56 -16.32
CA ASP A 294 -16.30 -13.05 -15.00
C ASP A 294 -16.24 -11.90 -13.97
N ARG A 295 -15.09 -11.25 -13.87
CA ARG A 295 -14.87 -10.10 -12.98
C ARG A 295 -14.10 -9.00 -13.68
N ILE A 296 -14.39 -7.78 -13.24
CA ILE A 296 -13.71 -6.56 -13.66
C ILE A 296 -13.30 -5.86 -12.37
N TYR A 297 -12.05 -5.47 -12.28
CA TYR A 297 -11.50 -4.69 -11.19
C TYR A 297 -10.82 -3.46 -11.74
N VAL A 298 -10.85 -2.39 -10.96
CA VAL A 298 -10.03 -1.20 -11.14
C VAL A 298 -9.08 -1.10 -9.95
N THR A 299 -7.85 -0.68 -10.20
CA THR A 299 -6.83 -0.53 -9.16
C THR A 299 -5.83 0.55 -9.56
N GLN A 300 -4.96 0.92 -8.63
CA GLN A 300 -3.84 1.83 -8.86
C GLN A 300 -2.54 1.21 -8.39
N HIS A 301 -1.46 1.53 -9.08
CA HIS A 301 -0.11 1.19 -8.67
C HIS A 301 0.37 2.19 -7.61
N ASP A 302 0.87 1.68 -6.49
CA ASP A 302 1.51 2.47 -5.45
C ASP A 302 3.02 2.55 -5.74
N HIS A 303 3.48 3.75 -6.13
CA HIS A 303 4.90 4.02 -6.42
C HIS A 303 5.83 3.80 -5.23
N HIS A 304 5.32 3.90 -4.00
CA HIS A 304 6.09 3.70 -2.77
C HIS A 304 6.21 2.23 -2.40
N ARG A 305 5.21 1.41 -2.77
CA ARG A 305 5.22 -0.03 -2.53
C ARG A 305 5.83 -0.85 -3.66
N GLY A 306 5.89 -0.32 -4.87
CA GLY A 306 6.24 -1.12 -6.05
C GLY A 306 5.18 -2.20 -6.36
N ALA A 307 3.94 -2.00 -5.91
CA ALA A 307 2.85 -2.97 -5.97
C ALA A 307 1.50 -2.27 -6.15
N PHE A 308 0.45 -3.04 -6.42
CA PHE A 308 -0.92 -2.52 -6.44
C PHE A 308 -1.42 -2.17 -5.04
N ASP A 309 -2.31 -1.18 -4.98
CA ASP A 309 -2.92 -0.71 -3.75
C ASP A 309 -4.23 -1.47 -3.46
N PRO A 310 -4.26 -2.38 -2.47
CA PRO A 310 -5.47 -3.16 -2.18
C PRO A 310 -6.63 -2.32 -1.64
N GLN A 311 -6.36 -1.12 -1.10
CA GLN A 311 -7.38 -0.22 -0.54
C GLN A 311 -8.03 0.63 -1.62
N HIS A 312 -7.31 0.84 -2.73
CA HIS A 312 -7.83 1.49 -3.93
C HIS A 312 -8.08 0.48 -5.05
N THR A 313 -8.42 -0.76 -4.67
CA THR A 313 -8.84 -1.82 -5.58
C THR A 313 -10.32 -2.10 -5.39
N TYR A 314 -11.06 -2.00 -6.47
CA TYR A 314 -12.52 -2.15 -6.44
C TYR A 314 -12.98 -3.06 -7.56
N ARG A 315 -14.04 -3.83 -7.29
CA ARG A 315 -14.73 -4.59 -8.33
C ARG A 315 -15.73 -3.67 -9.03
N ILE A 316 -15.75 -3.69 -10.35
CA ILE A 316 -16.76 -2.98 -11.14
C ILE A 316 -17.91 -3.93 -11.45
N SER A 317 -19.13 -3.52 -11.11
CA SER A 317 -20.33 -4.29 -11.45
C SER A 317 -20.66 -4.20 -12.94
N LYS A 318 -21.42 -5.19 -13.42
CA LYS A 318 -22.05 -5.14 -14.76
C LYS A 318 -22.93 -3.91 -14.94
N GLY A 319 -23.67 -3.51 -13.89
CA GLY A 319 -24.56 -2.35 -13.92
C GLY A 319 -23.79 -1.06 -14.16
N LEU A 320 -22.67 -0.87 -13.47
CA LEU A 320 -21.80 0.29 -13.65
C LEU A 320 -21.19 0.35 -15.05
N ILE A 321 -20.73 -0.77 -15.61
CA ILE A 321 -20.31 -0.82 -17.02
C ILE A 321 -21.44 -0.41 -17.97
N SER A 322 -22.68 -0.84 -17.71
CA SER A 322 -23.83 -0.42 -18.52
C SER A 322 -24.14 1.07 -18.39
N ILE A 323 -23.95 1.67 -17.21
CA ILE A 323 -24.13 3.11 -17.00
C ILE A 323 -23.07 3.89 -17.80
N ILE A 324 -21.79 3.56 -17.61
CA ILE A 324 -20.66 4.24 -18.29
C ILE A 324 -20.82 4.19 -19.80
N ARG A 325 -21.28 3.07 -20.36
CA ARG A 325 -21.52 2.91 -21.82
C ARG A 325 -22.60 3.80 -22.41
N ASN A 326 -23.46 4.37 -21.58
CA ASN A 326 -24.54 5.25 -22.02
C ASN A 326 -24.18 6.73 -21.82
N GLN A 327 -22.96 7.02 -21.37
CA GLN A 327 -22.41 8.36 -21.22
C GLN A 327 -21.31 8.57 -22.24
N ASP A 328 -21.13 9.79 -22.72
CA ASP A 328 -19.89 10.13 -23.43
C ASP A 328 -18.73 10.39 -22.44
N LEU A 329 -17.54 10.60 -22.99
CA LEU A 329 -16.35 10.80 -22.18
C LEU A 329 -16.45 12.07 -21.33
N ASP A 330 -17.01 13.15 -21.88
CA ASP A 330 -17.07 14.44 -21.18
C ASP A 330 -18.05 14.37 -20.00
N GLU A 331 -19.21 13.73 -20.20
CA GLU A 331 -20.18 13.45 -19.13
C GLU A 331 -19.56 12.61 -17.99
N LEU A 332 -18.81 11.56 -18.34
CA LEU A 332 -18.13 10.72 -17.34
C LEU A 332 -17.11 11.53 -16.52
N LEU A 333 -16.28 12.33 -17.20
CA LEU A 333 -15.24 13.13 -16.56
C LEU A 333 -15.84 14.23 -15.67
N GLU A 334 -16.93 14.87 -16.10
CA GLU A 334 -17.62 15.90 -15.32
C GLU A 334 -18.28 15.29 -14.07
N GLU A 335 -19.02 14.19 -14.19
CA GLU A 335 -19.73 13.56 -13.07
C GLU A 335 -18.77 13.02 -12.01
N THR A 336 -17.60 12.53 -12.42
CA THR A 336 -16.58 12.04 -11.51
C THR A 336 -15.73 13.15 -10.90
N GLY A 337 -15.80 14.38 -11.40
CA GLY A 337 -15.02 15.51 -10.90
C GLY A 337 -13.56 15.48 -11.35
N TYR A 338 -13.29 14.97 -12.55
CA TYR A 338 -11.97 14.97 -13.16
C TYR A 338 -11.58 16.39 -13.61
N SER A 339 -10.92 17.13 -12.70
CA SER A 339 -10.45 18.51 -12.90
C SER A 339 -8.94 18.63 -12.94
#